data_AF-A0A6A3MBI5-F1
#
_entry.id   AF-A0A6A3MBI5-F1
#
_cell.length_a   1.000
_cell.length_b   1.000
_cell.length_c   1.000
_cell.angle_alpha   90.00
_cell.angle_beta   90.00
_cell.angle_gamma   90.00
#
_symmetry.space_group_name_H-M   'P 1'
#
loop_
_entity.id
_entity.type
_entity.pdbx_description
1 polymer ?
#
loop_
_entity_poly.entity_id
_entity_poly.type
_entity_poly.pdbx_seq_one_letter_code
_entity_poly.pdbx_strand_id
1 'polypeptide(L)'
;MLDALLPSWRGMLIAPSSDGESTMTGRHPGVVTRLEEAAINKILRVWCVTHQIDLVIKKTTSLVDRGDWSKAVYALLVWLRREEVLIIEMKKRCPKKTQRWVQLGKLLTFNITNLVKIMTHCERKHPPQAPTCAWWVRTLAIYLAMELVNCTIITIQRRSLLLAQQPAEVAGNSYLQTPV
;
A
#
# COMPACT_ATOMS: atom_id res chain seq x y z
N MET A 1 -4.09 27.54 19.24
CA MET A 1 -5.23 27.08 18.41
C MET A 1 -6.15 26.14 19.21
N LEU A 2 -5.67 25.00 19.73
CA LEU A 2 -6.51 24.13 20.59
C LEU A 2 -7.02 24.85 21.85
N ASP A 3 -6.19 25.69 22.48
CA ASP A 3 -6.60 26.51 23.63
C ASP A 3 -7.73 27.49 23.32
N ALA A 4 -7.83 27.95 22.07
CA ALA A 4 -8.89 28.85 21.64
C ALA A 4 -10.19 28.10 21.30
N LEU A 5 -10.09 26.82 20.90
CA LEU A 5 -11.24 26.01 20.50
C LEU A 5 -11.85 25.24 21.67
N LEU A 6 -11.01 24.73 22.56
CA LEU A 6 -11.41 23.92 23.71
C LEU A 6 -10.37 24.08 24.83
N PRO A 7 -10.49 25.08 25.71
CA PRO A 7 -9.48 25.37 26.74
C PRO A 7 -9.11 24.17 27.64
N SER A 8 -10.06 23.25 27.85
CA SER A 8 -9.90 22.03 28.66
C SER A 8 -9.33 20.82 27.91
N TRP A 9 -8.93 20.97 26.63
CA TRP A 9 -8.53 19.85 25.77
C TRP A 9 -7.42 18.97 26.37
N ARG A 10 -6.50 19.56 27.15
CA ARG A 10 -5.38 18.85 27.78
C ARG A 10 -5.83 17.74 28.76
N GLY A 11 -6.98 17.92 29.40
CA GLY A 11 -7.58 16.89 30.28
C GLY A 11 -8.44 15.88 29.53
N MET A 12 -8.85 16.21 28.30
CA MET A 12 -9.75 15.41 27.47
C MET A 12 -9.03 14.60 26.39
N LEU A 13 -7.74 14.86 26.16
CA LEU A 13 -6.97 14.13 25.17
C LEU A 13 -6.78 12.67 25.61
N ILE A 14 -7.32 11.74 24.84
CA ILE A 14 -7.20 10.29 25.09
C ILE A 14 -6.07 9.70 24.25
N ALA A 15 -6.06 10.00 22.94
CA ALA A 15 -5.11 9.42 22.02
C ALA A 15 -4.92 10.26 20.74
N PRO A 16 -3.71 10.76 20.43
CA PRO A 16 -3.38 11.25 19.10
C PRO A 16 -3.05 10.09 18.14
N SER A 17 -3.59 10.17 16.93
CA SER A 17 -3.23 9.27 15.83
C SER A 17 -2.40 10.02 14.78
N SER A 18 -1.29 9.44 14.36
CA SER A 18 -0.44 9.98 13.27
C SER A 18 0.09 8.88 12.38
N ASP A 19 0.59 9.25 11.20
CA ASP A 19 1.29 8.31 10.32
C ASP A 19 2.66 7.86 10.85
N GLY A 20 3.13 8.44 11.95
CA GLY A 20 4.38 8.05 12.60
C GLY A 20 5.61 8.66 11.93
N GLU A 21 5.45 9.56 10.95
CA GLU A 21 6.57 10.21 10.28
C GLU A 21 7.45 10.96 11.29
N SER A 22 8.77 10.98 11.06
CA SER A 22 9.73 11.57 12.01
C SER A 22 9.46 13.05 12.31
N THR A 23 8.81 13.75 11.39
CA THR A 23 8.32 15.13 11.56
C THR A 23 7.16 15.23 12.56
N MET A 24 6.39 14.15 12.75
CA MET A 24 5.26 14.05 13.68
C MET A 24 5.66 13.46 15.04
N THR A 25 6.67 12.58 15.06
CA THR A 25 7.05 11.75 16.24
C THR A 25 8.46 11.99 16.77
N GLY A 26 9.29 12.79 16.09
CA GLY A 26 10.71 12.97 16.40
C GLY A 26 11.02 13.75 17.69
N ARG A 27 12.33 13.76 18.02
CA ARG A 27 12.95 14.43 19.18
C ARG A 27 12.89 15.97 19.12
N HIS A 28 12.65 16.52 17.93
CA HIS A 28 12.34 17.92 17.66
C HIS A 28 10.90 18.01 17.18
N PRO A 29 10.20 19.13 17.41
CA PRO A 29 8.92 19.19 18.09
C PRO A 29 7.75 18.73 17.23
N GLY A 30 7.70 17.42 16.97
CA GLY A 30 6.61 16.79 16.27
C GLY A 30 5.29 17.03 17.00
N VAL A 31 4.23 17.25 16.23
CA VAL A 31 2.92 17.64 16.76
C VAL A 31 2.42 16.65 17.81
N VAL A 32 2.60 15.34 17.59
CA VAL A 32 2.18 14.31 18.55
C VAL A 32 2.98 14.38 19.84
N THR A 33 4.28 14.67 19.75
CA THR A 33 5.14 14.83 20.92
C THR A 33 4.72 16.04 21.75
N ARG A 34 4.43 17.18 21.11
CA ARG A 34 3.90 18.36 21.81
C ARG A 34 2.52 18.10 22.44
N LEU A 35 1.68 17.33 21.77
CA LEU A 35 0.36 16.97 22.31
C LEU A 35 0.47 16.08 23.55
N GLU A 36 1.43 15.14 23.56
CA GLU A 36 1.71 14.32 24.75
C GLU A 36 2.31 15.13 25.89
N GLU A 37 3.31 15.98 25.62
CA GLU A 37 3.93 16.83 26.65
C GLU A 37 2.93 17.80 27.29
N ALA A 38 1.93 18.26 26.53
CA ALA A 38 0.90 19.16 27.00
C ALA A 38 -0.30 18.46 27.65
N ALA A 39 -0.47 17.14 27.50
CA ALA A 39 -1.59 16.43 28.08
C ALA A 39 -1.45 16.36 29.60
N ILE A 40 -2.58 16.49 30.31
CA ILE A 40 -2.60 16.34 31.79
C ILE A 40 -2.50 14.86 32.17
N ASN A 41 -3.16 14.00 31.38
CA ASN A 41 -3.21 12.56 31.61
C ASN A 41 -2.22 11.84 30.69
N LYS A 42 -1.83 10.62 31.07
CA LYS A 42 -1.13 9.72 30.14
C LYS A 42 -2.04 9.43 28.96
N ILE A 43 -1.53 9.59 27.74
CA ILE A 43 -2.28 9.40 26.51
C ILE A 43 -1.72 8.23 25.71
N LEU A 44 -2.54 7.63 24.86
CA LEU A 44 -2.11 6.60 23.93
C LEU A 44 -1.65 7.21 22.61
N ARG A 45 -0.41 6.97 22.19
CA ARG A 45 0.04 7.30 20.83
C ARG A 45 -0.35 6.18 19.87
N VAL A 46 -1.19 6.48 18.89
CA VAL A 46 -1.61 5.51 17.87
C VAL A 46 -0.85 5.79 16.57
N TRP A 47 -0.17 4.78 16.05
CA TRP A 47 0.46 4.85 14.74
C TRP A 47 -0.49 4.32 13.68
N CYS A 48 -0.52 4.99 12.53
CA CYS A 48 -1.40 4.65 11.44
C CYS A 48 -1.06 3.27 10.87
N VAL A 49 -1.99 2.31 11.03
CA VAL A 49 -1.83 0.93 10.56
C VAL A 49 -1.51 0.87 9.06
N THR A 50 -2.12 1.73 8.24
CA THR A 50 -1.84 1.74 6.79
C THR A 50 -0.43 2.20 6.45
N HIS A 51 0.15 3.12 7.22
CA HIS A 51 1.54 3.51 7.04
C HIS A 51 2.48 2.38 7.48
N GLN A 52 2.21 1.73 8.61
CA GLN A 52 3.00 0.59 9.07
C GLN A 52 3.02 -0.55 8.04
N ILE A 53 1.87 -0.84 7.42
CA ILE A 53 1.79 -1.83 6.34
C ILE A 53 2.56 -1.38 5.09
N ASP A 54 2.51 -0.09 4.73
CA ASP A 54 3.31 0.44 3.63
C ASP A 54 4.81 0.18 3.84
N LEU A 55 5.31 0.41 5.06
CA LEU A 55 6.70 0.13 5.45
C LEU A 55 7.02 -1.37 5.38
N VAL A 56 6.14 -2.22 5.91
CA VAL A 56 6.32 -3.68 5.86
C VAL A 56 6.33 -4.18 4.42
N ILE A 57 5.40 -3.76 3.57
CA ILE A 57 5.36 -4.19 2.16
C ILE A 57 6.61 -3.73 1.41
N LYS A 58 7.05 -2.47 1.62
CA LYS A 58 8.31 -1.98 1.05
C LYS A 58 9.51 -2.85 1.45
N LYS A 59 9.60 -3.20 2.74
CA LYS A 59 10.66 -4.07 3.24
C LYS A 59 10.56 -5.48 2.67
N THR A 60 9.38 -6.08 2.65
CA THR A 60 9.20 -7.45 2.15
C THR A 60 9.49 -7.55 0.66
N THR A 61 9.01 -6.59 -0.13
CA THR A 61 9.25 -6.57 -1.58
C THR A 61 10.70 -6.31 -1.96
N SER A 62 11.50 -5.67 -1.09
CA SER A 62 12.94 -5.54 -1.30
C SER A 62 13.72 -6.82 -0.99
N LEU A 63 13.13 -7.78 -0.29
CA LEU A 63 13.72 -9.10 -0.03
C LEU A 63 13.47 -10.10 -1.17
N VAL A 64 12.38 -9.92 -1.93
CA VAL A 64 12.05 -10.79 -3.08
C VAL A 64 13.13 -10.67 -4.13
N ASP A 65 13.78 -11.79 -4.46
CA ASP A 65 14.90 -11.86 -5.40
C ASP A 65 15.98 -10.80 -5.09
N ARG A 66 16.27 -10.55 -3.80
CA ARG A 66 17.21 -9.50 -3.35
C ARG A 66 16.89 -8.10 -3.92
N GLY A 67 15.61 -7.85 -4.18
CA GLY A 67 15.06 -6.60 -4.69
C GLY A 67 14.97 -6.53 -6.22
N ASP A 68 15.52 -7.49 -6.95
CA ASP A 68 15.53 -7.46 -8.42
C ASP A 68 14.13 -7.62 -9.02
N TRP A 69 13.25 -8.37 -8.35
CA TRP A 69 11.84 -8.44 -8.73
C TRP A 69 11.21 -7.04 -8.82
N SER A 70 11.39 -6.22 -7.78
CA SER A 70 10.81 -4.87 -7.71
C SER A 70 11.41 -3.93 -8.76
N LYS A 71 12.71 -4.04 -9.05
CA LYS A 71 13.37 -3.29 -10.11
C LYS A 71 12.78 -3.64 -11.48
N ALA A 72 12.59 -4.94 -11.74
CA ALA A 72 11.99 -5.42 -12.98
C ALA A 72 10.53 -4.96 -13.14
N VAL A 73 9.73 -4.96 -12.06
CA VAL A 73 8.37 -4.37 -12.06
C VAL A 73 8.41 -2.92 -12.56
N TYR A 74 9.32 -2.11 -12.03
CA TYR A 74 9.41 -0.70 -12.41
C TYR A 74 10.00 -0.48 -13.81
N ALA A 75 10.99 -1.28 -14.22
CA ALA A 75 11.55 -1.22 -15.56
C ALA A 75 10.49 -1.56 -16.61
N LEU A 76 9.72 -2.62 -16.38
CA LEU A 76 8.59 -3.00 -17.22
C LEU A 76 7.54 -1.89 -17.29
N LEU A 77 7.14 -1.30 -16.15
CA LEU A 77 6.19 -0.19 -16.10
C LEU A 77 6.64 0.99 -16.96
N VAL A 78 7.90 1.40 -16.84
CA VAL A 78 8.43 2.55 -17.58
C VAL A 78 8.38 2.30 -19.08
N TRP A 79 8.73 1.08 -19.49
CA TRP A 79 8.66 0.66 -20.89
C TRP A 79 7.20 0.61 -21.39
N LEU A 80 6.31 -0.14 -20.72
CA LEU A 80 4.90 -0.29 -21.11
C LEU A 80 4.16 1.05 -21.27
N ARG A 81 4.52 2.06 -20.47
CA ARG A 81 3.91 3.40 -20.56
C ARG A 81 4.27 4.17 -21.84
N ARG A 82 5.33 3.77 -22.54
CA ARG A 82 5.82 4.36 -23.80
C ARG A 82 5.34 3.59 -25.03
N GLU A 83 4.78 2.40 -24.84
CA GLU A 83 4.31 1.55 -25.93
C GLU A 83 2.90 1.95 -26.39
N GLU A 84 2.81 2.99 -27.23
CA GLU A 84 1.53 3.54 -27.70
C GLU A 84 0.65 2.50 -28.43
N VAL A 85 1.25 1.59 -29.21
CA VAL A 85 0.52 0.49 -29.87
C VAL A 85 -0.20 -0.38 -28.84
N LEU A 86 0.52 -0.83 -27.81
CA LEU A 86 -0.05 -1.66 -26.76
C LEU A 86 -1.10 -0.90 -25.95
N ILE A 87 -0.89 0.41 -25.71
CA ILE A 87 -1.86 1.26 -25.00
C ILE A 87 -3.19 1.33 -25.77
N ILE A 88 -3.13 1.47 -27.11
CA ILE A 88 -4.31 1.45 -27.98
C ILE A 88 -5.01 0.09 -27.91
N GLU A 89 -4.26 -1.02 -28.03
CA GLU A 89 -4.79 -2.39 -27.97
C GLU A 89 -5.44 -2.76 -26.62
N MET A 90 -4.88 -2.26 -25.52
CA MET A 90 -5.44 -2.44 -24.17
C MET A 90 -6.53 -1.43 -23.83
N LYS A 91 -6.67 -0.35 -24.63
CA LYS A 91 -7.48 0.84 -24.32
C LYS A 91 -7.20 1.43 -22.93
N LYS A 92 -5.99 1.22 -22.42
CA LYS A 92 -5.60 1.55 -21.05
C LYS A 92 -4.10 1.77 -20.98
N ARG A 93 -3.70 2.85 -20.30
CA ARG A 93 -2.29 3.14 -20.03
C ARG A 93 -1.86 2.49 -18.72
N CYS A 94 -0.68 1.86 -18.70
CA CYS A 94 -0.08 1.31 -17.49
C CYS A 94 0.03 2.39 -16.38
N PRO A 95 -0.28 2.11 -15.10
CA PRO A 95 -0.23 3.10 -14.01
C PRO A 95 1.15 3.77 -13.84
N LYS A 96 1.20 4.95 -13.19
CA LYS A 96 2.48 5.61 -12.85
C LYS A 96 3.12 4.95 -11.63
N LYS A 97 4.46 4.95 -11.58
CA LYS A 97 5.20 4.57 -10.37
C LYS A 97 4.87 5.55 -9.24
N THR A 98 4.63 5.02 -8.04
CA THR A 98 4.57 5.81 -6.81
C THR A 98 5.22 5.03 -5.67
N GLN A 99 5.38 5.68 -4.51
CA GLN A 99 5.96 5.09 -3.30
C GLN A 99 4.93 4.39 -2.40
N ARG A 100 3.64 4.35 -2.74
CA ARG A 100 2.61 3.74 -1.87
C ARG A 100 2.32 2.31 -2.30
N TRP A 101 2.21 1.39 -1.34
CA TRP A 101 1.93 -0.02 -1.56
C TRP A 101 0.61 -0.25 -2.33
N VAL A 102 -0.42 0.55 -2.05
CA VAL A 102 -1.72 0.49 -2.76
C VAL A 102 -1.53 0.67 -4.27
N GLN A 103 -0.57 1.51 -4.68
CA GLN A 103 -0.29 1.75 -6.08
C GLN A 103 0.57 0.64 -6.70
N LEU A 104 1.45 0.02 -5.92
CA LEU A 104 2.08 -1.24 -6.33
C LEU A 104 1.00 -2.31 -6.56
N GLY A 105 0.01 -2.44 -5.67
CA GLY A 105 -1.13 -3.34 -5.85
C GLY A 105 -1.85 -3.09 -7.17
N LYS A 106 -2.26 -1.84 -7.45
CA LYS A 106 -2.89 -1.44 -8.72
C LYS A 106 -2.04 -1.75 -9.95
N LEU A 107 -0.72 -1.62 -9.84
CA LEU A 107 0.21 -1.99 -10.90
C LEU A 107 0.22 -3.50 -11.14
N LEU A 108 0.26 -4.29 -10.07
CA LEU A 108 0.19 -5.75 -10.19
C LEU A 108 -1.14 -6.19 -10.78
N THR A 109 -2.27 -5.64 -10.31
CA THR A 109 -3.58 -5.87 -10.91
C THR A 109 -3.55 -5.56 -12.42
N PHE A 110 -3.01 -4.42 -12.82
CA PHE A 110 -2.89 -4.06 -14.23
C PHE A 110 -2.11 -5.09 -15.03
N ASN A 111 -0.96 -5.54 -14.52
CA ASN A 111 -0.10 -6.52 -15.18
C ASN A 111 -0.82 -7.87 -15.32
N ILE A 112 -1.48 -8.36 -14.26
CA ILE A 112 -2.16 -9.65 -14.27
C ILE A 112 -3.40 -9.62 -15.17
N THR A 113 -4.24 -8.58 -15.09
CA THR A 113 -5.43 -8.45 -15.96
C THR A 113 -5.08 -8.35 -17.44
N ASN A 114 -3.89 -7.84 -17.78
CA ASN A 114 -3.44 -7.69 -19.17
C ASN A 114 -2.30 -8.65 -19.54
N LEU A 115 -2.09 -9.72 -18.74
CA LEU A 115 -0.93 -10.61 -18.82
C LEU A 115 -0.66 -11.08 -20.25
N VAL A 116 -1.66 -11.68 -20.88
CA VAL A 116 -1.54 -12.25 -22.23
C VAL A 116 -1.12 -11.19 -23.24
N LYS A 117 -1.80 -10.03 -23.26
CA LYS A 117 -1.48 -8.92 -24.18
C LYS A 117 -0.05 -8.40 -23.97
N ILE A 118 0.35 -8.24 -22.72
CA ILE A 118 1.69 -7.78 -22.36
C ILE A 118 2.74 -8.81 -22.81
N MET A 119 2.52 -10.10 -22.53
CA MET A 119 3.44 -11.17 -22.91
C MET A 119 3.60 -11.27 -24.43
N THR A 120 2.50 -11.31 -25.18
CA THR A 120 2.55 -11.33 -26.65
C THR A 120 3.25 -10.09 -27.22
N HIS A 121 3.05 -8.91 -26.62
CA HIS A 121 3.75 -7.70 -27.05
C HIS A 121 5.25 -7.76 -26.75
N CYS A 122 5.65 -8.28 -25.59
CA CYS A 122 7.03 -8.53 -25.24
C CYS A 122 7.69 -9.55 -26.18
N GLU A 123 6.99 -10.63 -26.53
CA GLU A 123 7.46 -11.63 -27.49
C GLU A 123 7.67 -11.03 -28.88
N ARG A 124 6.79 -10.11 -29.31
CA ARG A 124 6.94 -9.43 -30.61
C ARG A 124 8.08 -8.42 -30.63
N LYS A 125 8.29 -7.69 -29.54
CA LYS A 125 9.24 -6.55 -29.48
C LYS A 125 10.60 -6.90 -28.91
N HIS A 126 10.71 -8.00 -28.18
CA HIS A 126 11.90 -8.44 -27.46
C HIS A 126 12.62 -7.31 -26.66
N PRO A 127 11.90 -6.54 -25.82
CA PRO A 127 12.53 -5.48 -25.06
C PRO A 127 13.47 -6.07 -23.99
N PRO A 128 14.57 -5.38 -23.62
CA PRO A 128 15.44 -5.84 -22.54
C PRO A 128 14.75 -5.86 -21.16
N GLN A 129 13.60 -5.20 -21.02
CA GLN A 129 12.75 -5.20 -19.83
C GLN A 129 11.74 -6.38 -19.82
N ALA A 130 11.73 -7.24 -20.84
CA ALA A 130 10.83 -8.39 -20.90
C ALA A 130 11.05 -9.29 -19.68
N PRO A 131 10.02 -9.56 -18.86
CA PRO A 131 10.16 -10.42 -17.69
C PRO A 131 10.22 -11.89 -18.08
N THR A 132 10.91 -12.68 -17.26
CA THR A 132 10.97 -14.14 -17.41
C THR A 132 9.69 -14.81 -16.89
N CYS A 133 9.45 -16.07 -17.26
CA CYS A 133 8.34 -16.86 -16.73
C CYS A 133 8.39 -16.96 -15.19
N ALA A 134 9.58 -17.17 -14.61
CA ALA A 134 9.76 -17.23 -13.17
C ALA A 134 9.36 -15.91 -12.48
N TRP A 135 9.65 -14.76 -13.13
CA TRP A 135 9.23 -13.46 -12.63
C TRP A 135 7.70 -13.31 -12.64
N TRP A 136 7.02 -13.81 -13.68
CA TRP A 136 5.55 -13.78 -13.74
C TRP A 136 4.89 -14.61 -12.65
N VAL A 137 5.41 -15.82 -12.39
CA VAL A 137 4.93 -16.68 -11.30
C VAL A 137 5.07 -15.98 -9.94
N ARG A 138 6.24 -15.37 -9.67
CA ARG A 138 6.45 -14.58 -8.44
C ARG A 138 5.50 -13.39 -8.34
N THR A 139 5.29 -12.70 -9.46
CA THR A 139 4.37 -11.54 -9.52
C THR A 139 2.94 -11.94 -9.20
N LEU A 140 2.48 -13.10 -9.69
CA LEU A 140 1.15 -13.62 -9.36
C LEU A 140 1.02 -13.96 -7.87
N ALA A 141 2.00 -14.63 -7.28
CA ALA A 141 2.01 -14.93 -5.85
C ALA A 141 1.97 -13.66 -4.99
N ILE A 142 2.76 -12.64 -5.33
CA ILE A 142 2.78 -11.36 -4.61
C ILE A 142 1.46 -10.61 -4.82
N TYR A 143 0.89 -10.62 -6.02
CA TYR A 143 -0.41 -10.03 -6.30
C TYR A 143 -1.50 -10.60 -5.38
N LEU A 144 -1.59 -11.93 -5.25
CA LEU A 144 -2.58 -12.57 -4.37
C LEU A 144 -2.40 -12.14 -2.90
N ALA A 145 -1.16 -12.07 -2.42
CA ALA A 145 -0.88 -11.57 -1.07
C ALA A 145 -1.30 -10.09 -0.91
N MET A 146 -1.03 -9.24 -1.92
CA MET A 146 -1.40 -7.83 -1.89
C MET A 146 -2.91 -7.62 -1.92
N GLU A 147 -3.66 -8.44 -2.66
CA GLU A 147 -5.12 -8.39 -2.66
C GLU A 147 -5.72 -8.71 -1.29
N LEU A 148 -5.20 -9.73 -0.60
CA LEU A 148 -5.61 -10.04 0.77
C LEU A 148 -5.37 -8.84 1.70
N VAL A 149 -4.18 -8.22 1.64
CA VAL A 149 -3.88 -7.04 2.46
C VAL A 149 -4.79 -5.86 2.11
N ASN A 150 -5.06 -5.60 0.82
CA ASN A 150 -6.01 -4.58 0.35
C ASN A 150 -7.41 -4.80 0.95
N CYS A 151 -7.94 -6.01 0.84
CA CYS A 151 -9.27 -6.36 1.36
C CYS A 151 -9.37 -6.20 2.88
N THR A 152 -8.34 -6.66 3.61
CA THR A 152 -8.28 -6.49 5.07
C THR A 152 -8.27 -5.01 5.44
N ILE A 153 -7.45 -4.20 4.77
CA ILE A 153 -7.34 -2.76 5.06
C ILE A 153 -8.64 -2.02 4.77
N ILE A 154 -9.26 -2.27 3.61
CA ILE A 154 -10.56 -1.68 3.26
C ILE A 154 -11.60 -2.01 4.33
N THR A 155 -11.58 -3.23 4.86
CA THR A 155 -12.52 -3.66 5.90
C THR A 155 -12.28 -2.96 7.22
N ILE A 156 -11.04 -2.95 7.74
CA ILE A 156 -10.76 -2.35 9.06
C ILE A 156 -10.85 -0.82 9.05
N GLN A 157 -10.77 -0.19 7.87
CA GLN A 157 -10.92 1.26 7.70
C GLN A 157 -12.37 1.71 7.45
N ARG A 158 -13.37 0.81 7.51
CA ARG A 158 -14.78 1.20 7.40
C ARG A 158 -15.16 2.16 8.53
N ARG A 159 -15.77 3.29 8.18
CA ARG A 159 -16.13 4.37 9.13
C ARG A 159 -17.09 3.92 10.25
N SER A 160 -17.91 2.92 9.97
CA SER A 160 -18.91 2.38 10.90
C SER A 160 -18.37 1.27 11.80
N LEU A 161 -17.11 0.85 11.62
CA LEU A 161 -16.56 -0.31 12.32
C LEU A 161 -15.87 0.13 13.61
N LEU A 162 -16.34 -0.39 14.74
CA LEU A 162 -15.68 -0.19 16.04
C LEU A 162 -14.40 -1.03 16.10
N LEU A 163 -13.39 -0.54 16.83
CA LEU A 163 -12.13 -1.28 17.04
C LEU A 163 -12.37 -2.69 17.60
N ALA A 164 -13.32 -2.84 18.52
CA ALA A 164 -13.68 -4.13 19.11
C ALA A 164 -14.29 -5.14 18.12
N GLN A 165 -14.83 -4.67 16.98
CA GLN A 165 -15.44 -5.50 15.95
C GLN A 165 -14.44 -5.93 14.87
N GLN A 166 -13.29 -5.26 14.76
CA GLN A 166 -12.28 -5.54 13.74
C GLN A 166 -11.78 -7.00 13.74
N PRO A 167 -11.50 -7.66 14.89
CA PRO A 167 -11.04 -9.05 14.88
C PRO A 167 -12.03 -10.03 14.23
N ALA A 168 -13.33 -9.86 14.51
CA ALA A 168 -14.38 -10.72 13.96
C ALA A 168 -14.54 -10.52 12.45
N GLU A 169 -14.53 -9.27 11.97
CA GLU A 169 -14.62 -8.94 10.55
C GLU A 169 -13.42 -9.44 9.74
N VAL A 170 -12.21 -9.35 10.29
CA VAL A 170 -11.00 -9.88 9.64
C VAL A 170 -11.05 -11.40 9.54
N ALA A 171 -11.49 -12.08 10.61
CA ALA A 171 -11.68 -13.54 10.60
C ALA A 171 -12.83 -14.00 9.66
N GLY A 172 -13.85 -13.16 9.46
CA GLY A 172 -14.92 -13.44 8.49
C GLY A 172 -14.49 -13.29 7.03
N ASN A 173 -13.51 -12.43 6.74
CA ASN A 173 -13.00 -12.19 5.38
C ASN A 173 -12.06 -13.28 4.84
N SER A 174 -11.60 -14.23 5.66
CA SER A 174 -10.76 -15.36 5.20
C SER A 174 -11.47 -16.35 4.26
N TYR A 175 -12.73 -16.09 3.88
CA TYR A 175 -13.53 -16.91 2.97
C TYR A 175 -13.97 -16.21 1.68
N LEU A 176 -13.34 -15.09 1.29
CA LEU A 176 -13.67 -14.42 0.02
C LEU A 176 -13.13 -15.18 -1.21
N GLN A 177 -13.98 -16.09 -1.69
CA GLN A 177 -14.41 -16.22 -3.09
C GLN A 177 -13.31 -16.00 -4.14
N THR A 178 -12.64 -17.08 -4.52
CA THR A 178 -12.07 -17.21 -5.87
C THR A 178 -13.17 -17.03 -6.91
N PRO A 179 -13.11 -16.04 -7.81
CA PRO A 179 -13.75 -16.19 -9.10
C PRO A 179 -12.91 -17.19 -9.89
N VAL A 180 -13.57 -18.26 -10.33
CA VAL A 180 -13.08 -19.11 -11.44
C VAL A 180 -12.98 -18.26 -12.69
#